data_AF-A0A2V8N4U7-F1
#
_entry.id   AF-A0A2V8N4U7-F1
#
_cell.length_a   1.000
_cell.length_b   1.000
_cell.length_c   1.000
_cell.angle_alpha   90.00
_cell.angle_beta   90.00
_cell.angle_gamma   90.00
#
_symmetry.space_group_name_H-M   'P 1'
#
loop_
_entity.id
_entity.type
_entity.pdbx_description
1 polymer ?
#
loop_
_entity_poly.entity_id
_entity_poly.type
_entity_poly.pdbx_seq_one_letter_code
_entity_poly.pdbx_strand_id
1 'polypeptide(L)'
;ACQVAEAHALDMVKGQFLSHWGTDGRKPYHRYSFAGGIDAIQENVSSLENIEALTAKAVTVSLIDMHTSMYTETPPKDGHHQTIIYPYHTHVGFGIALRDYRLRMDQIYVSKYVLLDPIQRRAARQATIIVSGRLLNRTHIIKGAQVYYESLPTPPAIDWLRTPRSYGMPEDPVQLLVKLPADYYYVNGAKGTLEVRRDGRFRVPVNLFRREPGLYTIMLWLKRNEKEPSFPATQICIRCE
;
A
#
# COMPACT_ATOMS: atom_id res chain seq x y z
N ALA A 1 3.04 -8.66 -6.46
CA ALA A 1 3.81 -8.37 -5.22
C ALA A 1 5.28 -8.69 -5.46
N CYS A 2 5.69 -9.95 -5.66
CA CYS A 2 7.10 -10.31 -5.89
C CYS A 2 7.78 -9.49 -7.00
N GLN A 3 7.17 -9.35 -8.18
CA GLN A 3 7.75 -8.53 -9.27
C GLN A 3 7.97 -7.06 -8.90
N VAL A 4 7.10 -6.47 -8.09
CA VAL A 4 7.22 -5.08 -7.64
C VAL A 4 8.32 -4.97 -6.60
N ALA A 5 8.36 -5.92 -5.66
CA ALA A 5 9.40 -5.98 -4.63
C ALA A 5 10.79 -6.23 -5.27
N GLU A 6 10.88 -7.10 -6.26
CA GLU A 6 12.11 -7.40 -6.99
C GLU A 6 12.61 -6.18 -7.75
N ALA A 7 11.71 -5.47 -8.45
CA ALA A 7 12.07 -4.23 -9.14
C ALA A 7 12.62 -3.17 -8.17
N HIS A 8 12.04 -3.04 -6.98
CA HIS A 8 12.52 -2.10 -5.96
C HIS A 8 13.84 -2.56 -5.30
N ALA A 9 13.99 -3.85 -5.00
CA ALA A 9 15.26 -4.41 -4.53
C ALA A 9 16.40 -4.17 -5.54
N LEU A 10 16.11 -4.34 -6.84
CA LEU A 10 17.05 -4.05 -7.92
C LEU A 10 17.39 -2.55 -8.01
N ASP A 11 16.41 -1.67 -7.81
CA ASP A 11 16.62 -0.22 -7.76
C ASP A 11 17.54 0.16 -6.59
N MET A 12 17.24 -0.33 -5.38
CA MET A 12 18.03 -0.12 -4.17
C MET A 12 19.47 -0.61 -4.31
N VAL A 13 19.69 -1.81 -4.86
CA VAL A 13 21.05 -2.37 -4.99
C VAL A 13 21.86 -1.64 -6.07
N LYS A 14 21.20 -1.18 -7.15
CA LYS A 14 21.86 -0.42 -8.23
C LYS A 14 22.21 1.00 -7.78
N GLY A 15 21.30 1.67 -7.09
CA GLY A 15 21.48 3.03 -6.57
C GLY A 15 22.26 3.10 -5.26
N GLN A 16 22.60 1.96 -4.65
CA GLN A 16 23.29 1.86 -3.36
C GLN A 16 22.61 2.71 -2.28
N PHE A 17 21.32 2.44 -2.06
CA PHE A 17 20.52 3.04 -0.99
C PHE A 17 19.63 1.98 -0.32
N LEU A 18 18.97 2.37 0.78
CA LEU A 18 17.91 1.62 1.44
C LEU A 18 16.78 2.61 1.76
N SER A 19 15.65 2.49 1.09
CA SER A 19 14.52 3.40 1.24
C SER A 19 13.21 2.75 0.82
N HIS A 20 12.10 3.23 1.37
CA HIS A 20 10.77 2.92 0.85
C HIS A 20 10.44 3.64 -0.48
N TRP A 21 11.21 4.66 -0.84
CA TRP A 21 11.07 5.39 -2.09
C TRP A 21 11.99 4.81 -3.15
N GLY A 22 11.48 4.69 -4.37
CA GLY A 22 12.31 4.39 -5.53
C GLY A 22 13.05 5.63 -6.03
N THR A 23 13.99 5.43 -6.95
CA THR A 23 14.68 6.51 -7.70
C THR A 23 13.72 7.35 -8.55
N ASP A 24 12.52 6.85 -8.84
CA ASP A 24 11.44 7.60 -9.50
C ASP A 24 10.56 8.41 -8.52
N GLY A 25 10.88 8.39 -7.22
CA GLY A 25 10.15 9.10 -6.17
C GLY A 25 8.85 8.44 -5.74
N ARG A 26 8.50 7.26 -6.28
CA ARG A 26 7.28 6.56 -5.89
C ARG A 26 7.42 5.86 -4.55
N LYS A 27 6.35 5.91 -3.75
CA LYS A 27 6.16 5.13 -2.52
C LYS A 27 5.72 3.68 -2.83
N PRO A 28 5.74 2.77 -1.83
CA PRO A 28 5.41 1.36 -2.02
C PRO A 28 4.03 1.14 -2.67
N TYR A 29 3.00 1.81 -2.15
CA TYR A 29 1.64 1.67 -2.65
C TYR A 29 1.44 2.29 -4.04
N HIS A 30 2.25 3.30 -4.43
CA HIS A 30 2.26 3.79 -5.80
C HIS A 30 2.82 2.72 -6.76
N ARG A 31 4.00 2.15 -6.44
CA ARG A 31 4.64 1.12 -7.26
C ARG A 31 3.72 -0.09 -7.43
N TYR A 32 3.18 -0.59 -6.31
CA TYR A 32 2.28 -1.74 -6.34
C TYR A 32 1.01 -1.48 -7.15
N SER A 33 0.38 -0.32 -6.93
CA SER A 33 -0.85 0.01 -7.61
C SER A 33 -0.69 0.24 -9.11
N PHE A 34 0.38 0.90 -9.55
CA PHE A 34 0.61 1.15 -10.98
C PHE A 34 1.09 -0.10 -11.74
N ALA A 35 1.63 -1.09 -11.02
CA ALA A 35 1.87 -2.43 -11.56
C ALA A 35 0.60 -3.30 -11.65
N GLY A 36 -0.58 -2.73 -11.39
CA GLY A 36 -1.87 -3.44 -11.45
C GLY A 36 -2.39 -3.95 -10.11
N GLY A 37 -1.63 -3.79 -9.02
CA GLY A 37 -2.08 -4.10 -7.66
C GLY A 37 -3.30 -3.27 -7.25
N ILE A 38 -4.18 -3.87 -6.45
CA ILE A 38 -5.40 -3.21 -5.94
C ILE A 38 -5.50 -3.23 -4.43
N ASP A 39 -4.88 -4.24 -3.82
CA ASP A 39 -4.97 -4.53 -2.40
C ASP A 39 -4.18 -3.51 -1.57
N ALA A 40 -4.56 -3.33 -0.32
CA ALA A 40 -3.74 -2.57 0.62
C ALA A 40 -2.43 -3.32 0.89
N ILE A 41 -1.33 -2.56 1.01
CA ILE A 41 -0.01 -3.12 1.28
C ILE A 41 0.68 -2.45 2.45
N GLN A 42 1.62 -3.18 3.04
CA GLN A 42 2.69 -2.66 3.88
C GLN A 42 4.02 -3.20 3.35
N GLU A 43 5.11 -2.50 3.65
CA GLU A 43 6.43 -2.79 3.08
C GLU A 43 7.49 -2.75 4.16
N ASN A 44 8.34 -3.78 4.20
CA ASN A 44 9.59 -3.79 4.93
C ASN A 44 10.75 -3.91 3.95
N VAL A 45 11.81 -3.12 4.15
CA VAL A 45 13.04 -3.22 3.37
C VAL A 45 14.22 -3.48 4.28
N SER A 46 15.17 -4.29 3.82
CA SER A 46 16.40 -4.58 4.55
C SER A 46 17.58 -4.69 3.60
N SER A 47 18.78 -4.43 4.12
CA SER A 47 20.03 -4.52 3.36
C SER A 47 21.15 -5.12 4.18
N LEU A 48 22.03 -5.85 3.51
CA LEU A 48 23.36 -6.17 4.00
C LEU A 48 24.42 -5.68 3.02
N GLU A 49 25.49 -5.13 3.57
CA GLU A 49 26.70 -4.76 2.85
C GLU A 49 27.79 -5.79 3.14
N ASN A 50 28.69 -6.03 2.19
CA ASN A 50 29.85 -6.90 2.34
C ASN A 50 29.52 -8.31 2.85
N ILE A 51 28.49 -8.97 2.28
CA ILE A 51 28.17 -10.36 2.66
C ILE A 51 29.38 -11.29 2.44
N GLU A 52 29.63 -12.23 3.34
CA GLU A 52 30.90 -12.98 3.37
C GLU A 52 31.09 -13.92 2.17
N ALA A 53 30.00 -14.44 1.60
CA ALA A 53 30.04 -15.36 0.48
C ALA A 53 28.80 -15.24 -0.42
N LEU A 54 29.00 -15.44 -1.73
CA LEU A 54 27.96 -15.35 -2.75
C LEU A 54 27.32 -16.71 -3.10
N THR A 55 27.61 -17.75 -2.31
CA THR A 55 26.97 -19.06 -2.51
C THR A 55 25.49 -18.97 -2.13
N ALA A 56 24.64 -19.74 -2.82
CA ALA A 56 23.20 -19.76 -2.53
C ALA A 56 22.90 -20.04 -1.05
N LYS A 57 23.66 -20.93 -0.41
CA LYS A 57 23.53 -21.23 1.01
C LYS A 57 23.85 -20.01 1.89
N ALA A 58 24.96 -19.33 1.63
CA ALA A 58 25.37 -18.16 2.41
C ALA A 58 24.35 -17.01 2.25
N VAL A 59 23.94 -16.72 1.01
CA VAL A 59 22.90 -15.72 0.73
C VAL A 59 21.58 -16.07 1.42
N THR A 60 21.20 -17.35 1.45
CA THR A 60 19.98 -17.80 2.14
C THR A 60 20.06 -17.55 3.65
N VAL A 61 21.20 -17.84 4.29
CA VAL A 61 21.42 -17.54 5.71
C VAL A 61 21.30 -16.03 5.95
N SER A 62 21.97 -15.22 5.13
CA SER A 62 21.88 -13.75 5.21
C SER A 62 20.44 -13.23 5.09
N LEU A 63 19.63 -13.80 4.18
CA LEU A 63 18.22 -13.42 4.03
C LEU A 63 17.37 -13.80 5.25
N ILE A 64 17.62 -14.98 5.84
CA ILE A 64 16.96 -15.41 7.07
C ILE A 64 17.32 -14.46 8.21
N ASP A 65 18.59 -14.12 8.37
CA ASP A 65 19.05 -13.19 9.41
C ASP A 65 18.43 -11.80 9.24
N MET A 66 18.37 -11.29 8.01
CA MET A 66 17.73 -10.00 7.69
C MET A 66 16.23 -10.00 8.03
N HIS A 67 15.51 -11.10 7.78
CA HIS A 67 14.10 -11.19 8.13
C HIS A 67 13.91 -11.35 9.64
N THR A 68 14.70 -12.22 10.27
CA THR A 68 14.66 -12.44 11.72
C THR A 68 14.97 -11.16 12.47
N SER A 69 15.95 -10.35 12.03
CA SER A 69 16.27 -9.08 12.70
C SER A 69 15.06 -8.14 12.73
N MET A 70 14.34 -7.99 11.62
CA MET A 70 13.10 -7.21 11.52
C MET A 70 11.97 -7.81 12.36
N TYR A 71 11.85 -9.14 12.38
CA TYR A 71 10.84 -9.85 13.18
C TYR A 71 11.10 -9.75 14.68
N THR A 72 12.35 -9.63 15.12
CA THR A 72 12.70 -9.57 16.54
C THR A 72 12.82 -8.15 17.11
N GLU A 73 12.52 -7.13 16.31
CA GLU A 73 12.50 -5.74 16.80
C GLU A 73 11.52 -5.57 17.96
N THR A 74 11.85 -4.68 18.89
CA THR A 74 11.03 -4.38 20.07
C THR A 74 10.68 -2.89 20.16
N PRO A 75 9.55 -2.54 20.79
CA PRO A 75 9.14 -1.14 20.93
C PRO A 75 10.24 -0.26 21.53
N PRO A 76 10.36 1.02 21.11
CA PRO A 76 9.44 1.75 20.23
C PRO A 76 9.84 1.75 18.73
N LYS A 77 10.88 0.97 18.35
CA LYS A 77 11.42 0.94 16.99
C LYS A 77 11.18 -0.43 16.33
N ASP A 78 9.92 -0.87 16.38
CA ASP A 78 9.47 -2.19 15.93
C ASP A 78 8.52 -2.12 14.74
N GLY A 79 8.62 -1.06 13.92
CA GLY A 79 7.76 -0.87 12.76
C GLY A 79 7.79 -2.06 11.79
N HIS A 80 8.96 -2.71 11.63
CA HIS A 80 9.04 -3.89 10.78
C HIS A 80 8.36 -5.11 11.41
N HIS A 81 8.56 -5.32 12.72
CA HIS A 81 7.86 -6.38 13.47
C HIS A 81 6.34 -6.20 13.36
N GLN A 82 5.82 -5.00 13.62
CA GLN A 82 4.38 -4.70 13.54
C GLN A 82 3.82 -4.97 12.14
N THR A 83 4.59 -4.67 11.09
CA THR A 83 4.23 -5.02 9.70
C THR A 83 4.15 -6.54 9.52
N ILE A 84 5.15 -7.30 10.00
CA ILE A 84 5.22 -8.76 9.84
C ILE A 84 4.03 -9.45 10.52
N ILE A 85 3.67 -9.02 11.73
CA ILE A 85 2.62 -9.67 12.54
C ILE A 85 1.23 -9.10 12.29
N TYR A 86 1.07 -8.12 11.40
CA TYR A 86 -0.22 -7.46 11.18
C TYR A 86 -1.29 -8.48 10.74
N PRO A 87 -2.35 -8.68 11.52
CA PRO A 87 -3.23 -9.86 11.40
C PRO A 87 -4.13 -9.85 10.16
N TYR A 88 -4.13 -8.74 9.42
CA TYR A 88 -4.95 -8.55 8.23
C TYR A 88 -4.18 -8.82 6.93
N HIS A 89 -2.89 -9.11 6.96
CA HIS A 89 -2.20 -9.61 5.78
C HIS A 89 -2.71 -11.00 5.42
N THR A 90 -2.87 -11.25 4.12
CA THR A 90 -3.25 -12.58 3.59
C THR A 90 -2.17 -13.19 2.72
N HIS A 91 -1.25 -12.36 2.22
CA HIS A 91 -0.16 -12.78 1.35
C HIS A 91 1.06 -11.91 1.62
N VAL A 92 2.23 -12.39 1.19
CA VAL A 92 3.47 -11.63 1.15
C VAL A 92 4.17 -11.93 -0.17
N GLY A 93 4.85 -10.93 -0.74
CA GLY A 93 5.76 -11.09 -1.86
C GLY A 93 7.15 -10.60 -1.47
N PHE A 94 8.16 -11.37 -1.84
CA PHE A 94 9.56 -11.04 -1.60
C PHE A 94 10.23 -10.62 -2.90
N GLY A 95 11.07 -9.59 -2.80
CA GLY A 95 12.02 -9.18 -3.81
C GLY A 95 13.42 -9.25 -3.24
N ILE A 96 14.34 -9.89 -3.96
CA ILE A 96 15.72 -10.06 -3.53
C ILE A 96 16.62 -9.62 -4.67
N ALA A 97 17.62 -8.79 -4.38
CA ALA A 97 18.62 -8.40 -5.34
C ALA A 97 20.01 -8.49 -4.71
N LEU A 98 20.92 -9.15 -5.43
CA LEU A 98 22.33 -9.28 -5.08
C LEU A 98 23.16 -8.64 -6.18
N ARG A 99 24.05 -7.71 -5.82
CA ARG A 99 25.03 -7.13 -6.72
C ARG A 99 26.34 -6.97 -5.99
N ASP A 100 27.41 -7.52 -6.55
CA ASP A 100 28.70 -7.66 -5.88
C ASP A 100 28.49 -8.35 -4.52
N TYR A 101 28.90 -7.72 -3.42
CA TYR A 101 28.69 -8.20 -2.06
C TYR A 101 27.55 -7.45 -1.34
N ARG A 102 26.62 -6.85 -2.08
CA ARG A 102 25.48 -6.09 -1.53
C ARG A 102 24.18 -6.83 -1.76
N LEU A 103 23.47 -7.09 -0.67
CA LEU A 103 22.18 -7.76 -0.68
C LEU A 103 21.08 -6.77 -0.32
N ARG A 104 19.96 -6.85 -1.03
CA ARG A 104 18.73 -6.11 -0.76
C ARG A 104 17.57 -7.08 -0.69
N MET A 105 16.69 -6.85 0.29
CA MET A 105 15.43 -7.54 0.43
C MET A 105 14.31 -6.50 0.56
N ASP A 106 13.24 -6.72 -0.19
CA ASP A 106 11.98 -5.99 -0.09
C ASP A 106 10.85 -7.00 0.17
N GLN A 107 10.02 -6.72 1.17
CA GLN A 107 8.88 -7.53 1.58
C GLN A 107 7.61 -6.70 1.44
N ILE A 108 6.75 -7.05 0.48
CA ILE A 108 5.45 -6.43 0.29
C ILE A 108 4.38 -7.36 0.86
N TYR A 109 3.81 -6.97 1.99
CA TYR A 109 2.67 -7.63 2.62
C TYR A 109 1.37 -7.12 2.02
N VAL A 110 0.41 -8.01 1.74
CA VAL A 110 -0.79 -7.69 0.97
C VAL A 110 -2.06 -8.17 1.68
N SER A 111 -3.09 -7.33 1.66
CA SER A 111 -4.40 -7.60 2.26
C SER A 111 -5.47 -7.83 1.18
N LYS A 112 -5.56 -9.07 0.67
CA LYS A 112 -6.55 -9.46 -0.35
C LYS A 112 -7.93 -9.75 0.24
N TYR A 113 -8.86 -8.79 0.13
CA TYR A 113 -10.23 -8.94 0.66
C TYR A 113 -11.34 -8.58 -0.32
N VAL A 114 -11.00 -7.96 -1.45
CA VAL A 114 -11.97 -7.53 -2.45
C VAL A 114 -11.54 -7.97 -3.83
N LEU A 115 -12.52 -8.13 -4.71
CA LEU A 115 -12.30 -8.19 -6.15
C LEU A 115 -12.87 -6.90 -6.74
N LEU A 116 -12.05 -6.14 -7.46
CA LEU A 116 -12.50 -4.93 -8.14
C LEU A 116 -12.93 -5.22 -9.56
N ASP A 117 -13.95 -4.48 -10.01
CA ASP A 117 -14.22 -4.36 -11.44
C ASP A 117 -13.06 -3.58 -12.11
N PRO A 118 -12.83 -3.72 -13.43
CA PRO A 118 -11.77 -3.01 -14.12
C PRO A 118 -11.83 -1.49 -13.88
N ILE A 119 -10.69 -0.90 -13.54
CA ILE A 119 -10.57 0.54 -13.24
C ILE A 119 -9.44 1.16 -14.04
N GLN A 120 -9.72 2.33 -14.64
CA GLN A 120 -8.71 3.13 -15.31
C GLN A 120 -7.75 3.75 -14.29
N ARG A 121 -6.44 3.66 -14.53
CA ARG A 121 -5.41 4.23 -13.64
C ARG A 121 -5.01 5.65 -14.02
N ARG A 122 -5.70 6.22 -15.01
CA ARG A 122 -5.57 7.58 -15.49
C ARG A 122 -6.96 8.19 -15.63
N ALA A 123 -7.09 9.45 -15.26
CA ALA A 123 -8.33 10.20 -15.40
C ALA A 123 -8.03 11.67 -15.64
N ALA A 124 -8.98 12.38 -16.24
CA ALA A 124 -8.94 13.83 -16.34
C ALA A 124 -9.09 14.45 -14.94
N ARG A 125 -8.47 15.61 -14.74
CA ARG A 125 -8.65 16.42 -13.52
C ARG A 125 -10.12 16.74 -13.28
N GLN A 126 -10.51 16.77 -12.00
CA GLN A 126 -11.89 17.03 -11.56
C GLN A 126 -12.95 16.03 -12.07
N ALA A 127 -12.55 14.95 -12.75
CA ALA A 127 -13.46 13.89 -13.12
C ALA A 127 -13.98 13.17 -11.87
N THR A 128 -15.17 12.59 -12.00
CA THR A 128 -15.67 11.61 -11.03
C THR A 128 -15.47 10.22 -11.63
N ILE A 129 -14.70 9.39 -10.95
CA ILE A 129 -14.50 7.98 -11.32
C ILE A 129 -15.32 7.08 -10.41
N ILE A 130 -15.58 5.86 -10.87
CA ILE A 130 -16.31 4.86 -10.11
C ILE A 130 -15.35 3.73 -9.75
N VAL A 131 -15.15 3.51 -8.45
CA VAL A 131 -14.50 2.30 -7.94
C VAL A 131 -15.61 1.33 -7.53
N SER A 132 -15.71 0.19 -8.20
CA SER A 132 -16.70 -0.83 -7.87
C SER A 132 -16.06 -2.20 -7.79
N GLY A 133 -16.76 -3.12 -7.14
CA GLY A 133 -16.28 -4.47 -6.93
C GLY A 133 -17.17 -5.25 -5.98
N ARG A 134 -16.60 -6.29 -5.38
CA ARG A 134 -17.25 -7.11 -4.38
C ARG A 134 -16.29 -7.55 -3.29
N LEU A 135 -16.81 -7.75 -2.09
CA LEU A 135 -16.10 -8.46 -1.03
C LEU A 135 -15.85 -9.93 -1.44
N LEU A 136 -14.68 -10.45 -1.09
CA LEU A 136 -14.39 -11.89 -1.22
C LEU A 136 -15.10 -12.69 -0.13
N ASN A 137 -15.17 -12.15 1.09
CA ASN A 137 -16.00 -12.67 2.17
C ASN A 137 -17.13 -11.70 2.48
N ARG A 138 -18.38 -12.16 2.30
CA ARG A 138 -19.60 -11.35 2.47
C ARG A 138 -19.92 -11.03 3.93
N THR A 139 -19.29 -11.70 4.90
CA THR A 139 -19.49 -11.39 6.32
C THR A 139 -18.66 -10.18 6.78
N HIS A 140 -17.67 -9.75 5.99
CA HIS A 140 -16.93 -8.53 6.25
C HIS A 140 -17.79 -7.30 6.01
N ILE A 141 -17.45 -6.20 6.69
CA ILE A 141 -18.23 -4.96 6.69
C ILE A 141 -17.40 -3.86 6.06
N ILE A 142 -17.94 -3.17 5.05
CA ILE A 142 -17.35 -1.94 4.52
C ILE A 142 -17.66 -0.80 5.48
N LYS A 143 -16.62 -0.12 5.99
CA LYS A 143 -16.78 1.03 6.88
C LYS A 143 -16.81 2.37 6.17
N GLY A 144 -16.15 2.44 5.01
CA GLY A 144 -16.05 3.65 4.23
C GLY A 144 -14.86 3.57 3.30
N ALA A 145 -14.60 4.67 2.61
CA ALA A 145 -13.38 4.85 1.84
C ALA A 145 -12.72 6.19 2.20
N GLN A 146 -11.42 6.28 1.93
CA GLN A 146 -10.63 7.48 2.07
C GLN A 146 -9.95 7.77 0.73
N VAL A 147 -9.94 9.04 0.36
CA VAL A 147 -9.32 9.52 -0.87
C VAL A 147 -8.26 10.53 -0.49
N TYR A 148 -7.02 10.17 -0.79
CA TYR A 148 -5.84 10.98 -0.53
C TYR A 148 -5.36 11.61 -1.83
N TYR A 149 -4.75 12.79 -1.72
CA TYR A 149 -4.08 13.46 -2.83
C TYR A 149 -2.60 13.68 -2.50
N GLU A 150 -1.74 13.40 -3.46
CA GLU A 150 -0.31 13.71 -3.44
C GLU A 150 0.08 14.36 -4.78
N SER A 151 1.03 15.28 -4.76
CA SER A 151 1.65 15.78 -6.00
C SER A 151 2.32 14.63 -6.77
N LEU A 152 2.52 14.82 -8.09
CA LEU A 152 3.25 13.82 -8.88
C LEU A 152 4.65 13.59 -8.28
N PRO A 153 5.08 12.31 -8.13
CA PRO A 153 6.39 12.00 -7.58
C PRO A 153 7.47 12.54 -8.51
N THR A 154 8.53 13.07 -7.90
CA THR A 154 9.73 13.53 -8.59
C THR A 154 10.92 12.70 -8.13
N PRO A 155 11.88 12.38 -9.02
CA PRO A 155 13.11 11.69 -8.64
C PRO A 155 13.84 12.42 -7.50
N PRO A 156 14.03 11.80 -6.33
CA PRO A 156 14.76 12.42 -5.23
C PRO A 156 16.27 12.36 -5.49
N ALA A 157 17.04 13.19 -4.78
CA ALA A 157 18.48 13.05 -4.74
C ALA A 157 18.88 11.70 -4.08
N ILE A 158 19.96 11.07 -4.55
CA ILE A 158 20.40 9.77 -4.01
C ILE A 158 20.71 9.84 -2.51
N ASP A 159 21.35 10.92 -2.03
CA ASP A 159 21.65 11.06 -0.59
C ASP A 159 20.39 11.20 0.26
N TRP A 160 19.31 11.71 -0.33
CA TRP A 160 18.00 11.73 0.33
C TRP A 160 17.45 10.30 0.53
N LEU A 161 17.63 9.42 -0.47
CA LEU A 161 17.24 8.00 -0.41
C LEU A 161 18.11 7.19 0.57
N ARG A 162 19.32 7.64 0.88
CA ARG A 162 20.21 6.98 1.87
C ARG A 162 19.87 7.34 3.31
N THR A 163 19.01 8.33 3.52
CA THR A 163 18.58 8.74 4.86
C THR A 163 17.33 7.95 5.26
N PRO A 164 17.34 7.21 6.40
CA PRO A 164 16.17 6.46 6.86
C PRO A 164 14.95 7.36 7.09
N ARG A 165 13.80 6.94 6.56
CA ARG A 165 12.52 7.66 6.65
C ARG A 165 11.36 6.69 6.71
N SER A 166 10.37 6.99 7.54
CA SER A 166 9.07 6.32 7.53
C SER A 166 8.17 6.93 6.46
N TYR A 167 7.34 6.12 5.83
CA TYR A 167 6.28 6.59 4.94
C TYR A 167 4.92 6.45 5.62
N GLY A 168 3.96 7.24 5.13
CA GLY A 168 2.56 7.17 5.53
C GLY A 168 1.69 7.75 4.43
N MET A 169 0.38 7.62 4.64
CA MET A 169 -0.62 8.35 3.86
C MET A 169 -0.57 9.84 4.22
N PRO A 170 -0.98 10.75 3.31
CA PRO A 170 -1.19 12.16 3.66
C PRO A 170 -2.18 12.34 4.82
N GLU A 171 -2.04 13.42 5.59
CA GLU A 171 -2.81 13.63 6.83
C GLU A 171 -4.29 14.00 6.59
N ASP A 172 -4.61 14.59 5.44
CA ASP A 172 -5.94 15.14 5.13
C ASP A 172 -6.70 14.37 4.03
N PRO A 173 -7.18 13.12 4.29
CA PRO A 173 -8.04 12.43 3.36
C PRO A 173 -9.44 13.02 3.29
N VAL A 174 -10.04 12.95 2.09
CA VAL A 174 -11.49 13.06 1.95
C VAL A 174 -12.12 11.73 2.37
N GLN A 175 -13.00 11.79 3.38
CA GLN A 175 -13.76 10.64 3.87
C GLN A 175 -15.01 10.41 3.01
N LEU A 176 -15.22 9.19 2.55
CA LEU A 176 -16.42 8.75 1.86
C LEU A 176 -17.17 7.74 2.72
N LEU A 177 -18.32 8.16 3.24
CA LEU A 177 -19.15 7.35 4.13
C LEU A 177 -20.09 6.44 3.33
N VAL A 178 -20.47 5.32 3.96
CA VAL A 178 -21.51 4.42 3.44
C VAL A 178 -22.84 5.15 3.38
N LYS A 179 -23.54 5.05 2.25
CA LYS A 179 -24.89 5.58 2.11
C LYS A 179 -25.83 4.80 3.02
N LEU A 180 -26.44 5.50 3.97
CA LEU A 180 -27.41 4.92 4.89
C LEU A 180 -28.79 4.73 4.22
N PRO A 181 -29.62 3.80 4.70
CA PRO A 181 -31.03 3.74 4.32
C PRO A 181 -31.76 5.06 4.62
N ALA A 182 -32.89 5.30 3.95
CA ALA A 182 -33.59 6.59 4.01
C ALA A 182 -33.97 7.05 5.43
N ASP A 183 -34.26 6.11 6.33
CA ASP A 183 -34.68 6.40 7.71
C ASP A 183 -33.52 6.58 8.69
N TYR A 184 -32.28 6.51 8.21
CA TYR A 184 -31.07 6.61 9.03
C TYR A 184 -30.23 7.82 8.62
N TYR A 185 -29.65 8.48 9.62
CA TYR A 185 -28.76 9.62 9.44
C TYR A 185 -27.51 9.46 10.31
N TYR A 186 -26.40 10.01 9.82
CA TYR A 186 -25.22 10.17 10.65
C TYR A 186 -25.47 11.27 11.68
N VAL A 187 -25.00 11.07 12.92
CA VAL A 187 -25.17 12.02 14.03
C VAL A 187 -24.63 13.41 13.69
N ASN A 188 -23.55 13.48 12.91
CA ASN A 188 -22.93 14.72 12.43
C ASN A 188 -23.61 15.33 11.19
N GLY A 189 -24.74 14.78 10.73
CA GLY A 189 -25.47 15.24 9.55
C GLY A 189 -24.80 14.91 8.20
N ALA A 190 -23.69 14.18 8.19
CA ALA A 190 -23.02 13.80 6.96
C ALA A 190 -23.91 12.91 6.08
N LYS A 191 -23.68 12.96 4.76
CA LYS A 191 -24.37 12.09 3.79
C LYS A 191 -23.38 11.12 3.18
N GLY A 192 -23.69 9.84 3.25
CA GLY A 192 -22.89 8.80 2.60
C GLY A 192 -23.15 8.72 1.11
N THR A 193 -22.09 8.48 0.34
CA THR A 193 -22.12 8.33 -1.12
C THR A 193 -21.69 6.93 -1.57
N LEU A 194 -21.04 6.17 -0.68
CA LEU A 194 -20.57 4.82 -0.96
C LEU A 194 -21.74 3.84 -0.86
N GLU A 195 -22.12 3.23 -1.98
CA GLU A 195 -23.20 2.26 -2.03
C GLU A 195 -22.68 0.86 -1.72
N VAL A 196 -23.33 0.15 -0.80
CA VAL A 196 -23.05 -1.25 -0.47
C VAL A 196 -24.33 -2.06 -0.59
N ARG A 197 -24.27 -3.16 -1.33
CA ARG A 197 -25.37 -4.10 -1.52
C ARG A 197 -25.23 -5.27 -0.55
N ARG A 198 -26.37 -5.94 -0.26
CA ARG A 198 -26.42 -7.11 0.63
C ARG A 198 -25.58 -8.30 0.16
N ASP A 199 -25.29 -8.39 -1.13
CA ASP A 199 -24.45 -9.43 -1.73
C ASP A 199 -22.94 -9.15 -1.63
N GLY A 200 -22.56 -8.03 -0.98
CA GLY A 200 -21.19 -7.58 -0.81
C GLY A 200 -20.64 -6.79 -2.00
N ARG A 201 -21.46 -6.49 -3.02
CA ARG A 201 -21.04 -5.55 -4.07
C ARG A 201 -21.06 -4.12 -3.55
N PHE A 202 -20.14 -3.31 -4.04
CA PHE A 202 -20.05 -1.90 -3.69
C PHE A 202 -19.76 -1.01 -4.88
N ARG A 203 -20.09 0.27 -4.72
CA ARG A 203 -19.82 1.33 -5.68
C ARG A 203 -19.43 2.61 -4.95
N VAL A 204 -18.24 3.11 -5.24
CA VAL A 204 -17.67 4.31 -4.63
C VAL A 204 -17.50 5.38 -5.72
N PRO A 205 -18.34 6.43 -5.76
CA PRO A 205 -18.07 7.59 -6.60
C PRO A 205 -16.96 8.42 -5.97
N VAL A 206 -15.85 8.60 -6.68
CA VAL A 206 -14.67 9.34 -6.22
C VAL A 206 -14.49 10.58 -7.08
N ASN A 207 -14.59 11.76 -6.46
CA ASN A 207 -14.29 13.04 -7.10
C ASN A 207 -12.79 13.34 -6.99
N LEU A 208 -12.14 13.58 -8.13
CA LEU A 208 -10.72 13.94 -8.24
C LEU A 208 -10.55 15.45 -8.07
N PHE A 209 -10.77 15.93 -6.84
CA PHE A 209 -11.11 17.31 -6.48
C PHE A 209 -10.09 18.43 -6.77
N ARG A 210 -8.84 18.12 -7.12
CA ARG A 210 -7.76 19.09 -7.37
C ARG A 210 -7.74 19.50 -8.83
N ARG A 211 -7.31 20.73 -9.07
CA ARG A 211 -7.08 21.27 -10.41
C ARG A 211 -5.64 21.04 -10.86
N GLU A 212 -4.76 20.71 -9.94
CA GLU A 212 -3.36 20.39 -10.16
C GLU A 212 -3.23 18.91 -10.58
N PRO A 213 -2.27 18.59 -11.46
CA PRO A 213 -1.89 17.20 -11.71
C PRO A 213 -1.35 16.53 -10.44
N GLY A 214 -1.69 15.25 -10.25
CA GLY A 214 -1.27 14.53 -9.07
C GLY A 214 -1.71 13.08 -9.05
N LEU A 215 -1.43 12.44 -7.92
CA LEU A 215 -1.83 11.08 -7.63
C LEU A 215 -2.94 11.09 -6.59
N TYR A 216 -4.01 10.36 -6.88
CA TYR A 216 -5.06 10.04 -5.93
C TYR A 216 -4.90 8.62 -5.44
N THR A 217 -4.84 8.41 -4.13
CA THR A 217 -4.86 7.07 -3.54
C THR A 217 -6.19 6.84 -2.86
N ILE A 218 -6.89 5.79 -3.28
CA ILE A 218 -8.22 5.43 -2.82
C ILE A 218 -8.11 4.17 -1.96
N MET A 219 -8.53 4.29 -0.70
CA MET A 219 -8.46 3.23 0.30
C MET A 219 -9.86 2.86 0.77
N LEU A 220 -10.27 1.62 0.53
CA LEU A 220 -11.47 1.04 1.14
C LEU A 220 -11.11 0.45 2.50
N TRP A 221 -11.90 0.77 3.52
CA TRP A 221 -11.71 0.28 4.88
C TRP A 221 -12.75 -0.77 5.21
N LEU A 222 -12.29 -1.91 5.72
CA LEU A 222 -13.14 -3.04 6.11
C LEU A 222 -13.02 -3.33 7.61
N LYS A 223 -14.01 -4.04 8.16
CA LYS A 223 -13.90 -4.82 9.40
C LYS A 223 -14.24 -6.27 9.11
N ARG A 224 -13.62 -7.21 9.83
CA ARG A 224 -14.02 -8.62 9.74
C ARG A 224 -15.36 -8.89 10.43
N ASN A 225 -15.64 -8.15 11.51
CA ASN A 225 -16.89 -8.15 12.26
C ASN A 225 -17.02 -6.83 13.04
N GLU A 226 -18.13 -6.63 13.75
CA GLU A 226 -18.36 -5.37 14.47
C GLU A 226 -17.44 -5.11 15.68
N LYS A 227 -16.74 -6.14 16.18
CA LYS A 227 -15.87 -6.01 17.37
C LYS A 227 -14.42 -5.72 17.00
N GLU A 228 -13.99 -6.07 15.81
CA GLU A 228 -12.62 -5.86 15.34
C GLU A 228 -12.37 -4.44 14.84
N PRO A 229 -11.12 -3.92 14.94
CA PRO A 229 -10.76 -2.64 14.33
C PRO A 229 -10.90 -2.68 12.80
N SER A 230 -11.05 -1.50 12.20
CA SER A 230 -11.01 -1.38 10.75
C SER A 230 -9.59 -1.49 10.21
N PHE A 231 -9.44 -2.09 9.04
CA PHE A 231 -8.17 -2.23 8.33
C PHE A 231 -8.34 -1.84 6.86
N PRO A 232 -7.27 -1.39 6.19
CA PRO A 232 -7.33 -1.06 4.78
C PRO A 232 -7.38 -2.35 3.95
N ALA A 233 -8.26 -2.40 2.96
CA ALA A 233 -8.42 -3.52 2.05
C ALA A 233 -7.95 -3.21 0.62
N THR A 234 -7.90 -1.94 0.25
CA THR A 234 -7.39 -1.50 -1.04
C THR A 234 -6.45 -0.31 -0.90
N GLN A 235 -5.54 -0.14 -1.84
CA GLN A 235 -4.73 1.07 -2.04
C GLN A 235 -4.56 1.31 -3.55
N ILE A 236 -5.54 1.97 -4.15
CA ILE A 236 -5.64 2.16 -5.60
C ILE A 236 -5.16 3.56 -5.93
N CYS A 237 -4.11 3.68 -6.74
CA CYS A 237 -3.60 4.94 -7.25
C CYS A 237 -4.20 5.27 -8.62
N ILE A 238 -4.57 6.54 -8.80
CA ILE A 238 -5.06 7.12 -10.06
C ILE A 238 -4.21 8.35 -10.36
N ARG A 239 -3.60 8.39 -11.55
CA ARG A 239 -2.87 9.56 -12.03
C ARG A 239 -3.82 10.52 -12.71
N CYS A 240 -3.83 11.78 -12.28
CA CYS A 240 -4.68 12.82 -12.84
C CYS A 240 -3.82 13.86 -13.55
N GLU A 241 -4.17 14.16 -14.81
CA GLU A 241 -3.50 15.11 -15.70
C GLU A 241 -4.55 15.90 -16.49
#